data_AF-A0A344L9H1-F1
#
_entry.id   AF-A0A344L9H1-F1
#
_cell.length_a   1.000
_cell.length_b   1.000
_cell.length_c   1.000
_cell.angle_alpha   90.00
_cell.angle_beta   90.00
_cell.angle_gamma   90.00
#
_symmetry.space_group_name_H-M   'P 1'
#
loop_
_entity.id
_entity.type
_entity.pdbx_description
1 polymer ?
#
loop_
_entity_poly.entity_id
_entity_poly.type
_entity_poly.pdbx_seq_one_letter_code
_entity_poly.pdbx_strand_id
1 'polypeptide(L)'
;MPRVMLLVPADVLRPRRPDAHFADEATAAREAGLDVALVDHDALARPGGADEAVRRVHGEGQAVYRGWMVSSQRYAEFDAALRRRGVVLRTTAEQYRRAHELPGWYADLASVTPSAVWTEGADRAAFARACGELGSGPAVLRDYTKSLKHHWHEAAFIPDVADTAAAWSVASRFLELRGSDFAGGFVLRRFERFVSAEVRTWWIDGVRRVTGPHPDTPDDLPDADLTAAEAVLRGLGLPFVTADFALREDGVWRLIELGDGQVSDRPRTVSPEALLP
;
A
#
# COMPACT_ATOMS: atom_id res chain seq x y z
N MET A 1 -14.35 -4.01 25.70
CA MET A 1 -13.52 -4.34 24.53
C MET A 1 -12.06 -4.19 24.91
N PRO A 2 -11.13 -4.98 24.36
CA PRO A 2 -9.71 -4.72 24.59
C PRO A 2 -9.39 -3.28 24.18
N ARG A 3 -8.54 -2.62 24.98
CA ARG A 3 -8.17 -1.22 24.76
C ARG A 3 -7.32 -1.16 23.48
N VAL A 4 -7.74 -0.34 22.51
CA VAL A 4 -7.03 -0.13 21.25
C VAL A 4 -6.34 1.23 21.29
N MET A 5 -5.04 1.26 21.04
CA MET A 5 -4.28 2.51 20.89
C MET A 5 -4.00 2.81 19.42
N LEU A 6 -3.90 4.10 19.09
CA LEU A 6 -3.41 4.56 17.79
C LEU A 6 -1.91 4.88 17.90
N LEU A 7 -1.11 4.29 17.02
CA LEU A 7 0.30 4.61 16.84
C LEU A 7 0.44 5.54 15.64
N VAL A 8 1.08 6.69 15.84
CA VAL A 8 1.38 7.65 14.76
C VAL A 8 2.85 8.03 14.77
N PRO A 9 3.45 8.39 13.61
CA PRO A 9 4.79 8.93 13.57
C PRO A 9 4.95 10.16 14.47
N ALA A 10 6.11 10.28 15.11
CA ALA A 10 6.51 11.49 15.81
C ALA A 10 7.04 12.53 14.81
N ASP A 11 6.83 13.81 15.10
CA ASP A 11 7.47 14.91 14.37
C ASP A 11 8.99 14.86 14.58
N VAL A 12 9.74 14.89 13.48
CA VAL A 12 11.21 14.78 13.45
C VAL A 12 11.89 15.88 14.27
N LEU A 13 11.35 17.11 14.26
CA LEU A 13 11.89 18.25 15.01
C LEU A 13 11.30 18.35 16.42
N ARG A 14 10.12 17.78 16.64
CA ARG A 14 9.35 17.85 17.89
C ARG A 14 8.90 16.45 18.30
N PRO A 15 9.80 15.57 18.78
CA PRO A 15 9.54 14.12 18.96
C PRO A 15 8.54 13.75 20.08
N ARG A 16 7.87 14.75 20.67
CA ARG A 16 6.76 14.60 21.61
C ARG A 16 5.41 15.00 20.99
N ARG A 17 5.39 15.33 19.70
CA ARG A 17 4.19 15.65 18.93
C ARG A 17 4.03 14.62 17.81
N PRO A 18 2.79 14.33 17.39
CA PRO A 18 2.56 13.65 16.13
C PRO A 18 3.20 14.43 14.98
N ASP A 19 3.68 13.71 13.98
CA ASP A 19 3.95 14.24 12.65
C ASP A 19 2.73 15.03 12.16
N ALA A 20 2.98 16.21 11.57
CA ALA A 20 1.93 17.13 11.12
C ALA A 20 0.95 16.46 10.14
N HIS A 21 1.42 15.50 9.34
CA HIS A 21 0.59 14.77 8.38
C HIS A 21 -0.48 13.91 9.05
N PHE A 22 -0.19 13.35 10.23
CA PHE A 22 -1.09 12.49 11.00
C PHE A 22 -1.70 13.18 12.23
N ALA A 23 -1.48 14.50 12.39
CA ALA A 23 -1.92 15.25 13.57
C ALA A 23 -3.44 15.27 13.74
N ASP A 24 -4.19 15.39 12.65
CA ASP A 24 -5.66 15.38 12.67
C ASP A 24 -6.18 13.99 13.10
N GLU A 25 -5.58 12.91 12.61
CA GLU A 25 -5.94 11.54 12.99
C GLU A 25 -5.62 11.26 14.46
N ALA A 26 -4.47 11.74 14.95
CA ALA A 26 -4.11 11.68 16.35
C ALA A 26 -5.04 12.51 17.25
N THR A 27 -5.60 13.60 16.74
CA THR A 27 -6.56 14.43 17.48
C THR A 27 -7.92 13.74 17.56
N ALA A 28 -8.45 13.28 16.43
CA ALA A 28 -9.70 12.52 16.34
C ALA A 28 -9.67 11.27 17.24
N ALA A 29 -8.55 10.53 17.25
CA ALA A 29 -8.39 9.37 18.13
C ALA A 29 -8.50 9.74 19.62
N ARG A 30 -7.85 10.84 20.05
CA ARG A 30 -7.94 11.31 21.44
C ARG A 30 -9.34 11.76 21.80
N GLU A 31 -10.02 12.47 20.90
CA GLU A 31 -11.40 12.93 21.10
C GLU A 31 -12.38 11.77 21.19
N ALA A 32 -12.13 10.68 20.46
CA ALA A 32 -12.85 9.42 20.57
C ALA A 32 -12.46 8.57 21.80
N GLY A 33 -11.53 9.05 22.64
CA GLY A 33 -11.10 8.39 23.88
C GLY A 33 -10.06 7.28 23.70
N LEU A 34 -9.41 7.19 22.53
CA LEU A 34 -8.30 6.26 22.30
C LEU A 34 -7.00 6.82 22.87
N ASP A 35 -6.15 5.93 23.38
CA ASP A 35 -4.77 6.28 23.70
C ASP A 35 -3.98 6.49 22.39
N VAL A 36 -3.13 7.51 22.35
CA VAL A 36 -2.25 7.79 21.20
C VAL A 36 -0.80 7.73 21.63
N ALA A 37 -0.01 6.87 21.00
CA ALA A 37 1.43 6.77 21.22
C ALA A 37 2.21 7.13 19.94
N LEU A 38 3.46 7.57 20.15
CA LEU A 38 4.31 8.09 19.08
C LEU A 38 5.40 7.08 18.71
N VAL A 39 5.60 6.89 17.41
CA VAL A 39 6.64 6.04 16.82
C VAL A 39 7.69 6.93 16.18
N ASP A 40 8.96 6.70 16.49
CA ASP A 40 10.07 7.37 15.80
C ASP A 40 10.27 6.70 14.43
N HIS A 41 9.77 7.33 13.37
CA HIS A 41 9.73 6.75 12.04
C HIS A 41 11.12 6.63 11.41
N ASP A 42 12.01 7.60 11.64
CA ASP A 42 13.39 7.55 11.12
C ASP A 42 14.15 6.36 11.74
N ALA A 43 13.92 6.09 13.03
CA ALA A 43 14.40 4.87 13.66
C ALA A 43 13.73 3.61 13.10
N LEU A 44 12.45 3.66 12.76
CA LEU A 44 11.76 2.50 12.19
C LEU A 44 12.25 2.15 10.77
N ALA A 45 12.54 3.16 9.96
CA ALA A 45 12.91 3.01 8.56
C ALA A 45 14.29 2.37 8.37
N ARG A 46 15.18 2.46 9.36
CA ARG A 46 16.54 1.91 9.28
C ARG A 46 16.64 0.47 9.80
N PRO A 47 17.58 -0.34 9.29
CA PRO A 47 17.83 -1.69 9.81
C PRO A 47 18.10 -1.71 11.32
N GLY A 48 17.39 -2.58 12.04
CA GLY A 48 17.58 -2.79 13.49
C GLY A 48 17.10 -1.65 14.40
N GLY A 49 16.44 -0.62 13.87
CA GLY A 49 15.99 0.53 14.67
C GLY A 49 14.62 0.36 15.34
N ALA A 50 13.96 -0.78 15.19
CA ALA A 50 12.60 -1.01 15.70
C ALA A 50 12.45 -0.80 17.22
N ASP A 51 13.41 -1.24 18.05
CA ASP A 51 13.33 -1.06 19.51
C ASP A 51 13.43 0.43 19.92
N GLU A 52 14.21 1.21 19.18
CA GLU A 52 14.30 2.67 19.36
C GLU A 52 13.01 3.34 18.89
N ALA A 53 12.49 2.91 17.75
CA ALA A 53 11.25 3.42 17.15
C ALA A 53 10.08 3.40 18.14
N VAL A 54 9.97 2.33 18.92
CA VAL A 54 8.87 2.11 19.87
C VAL A 54 9.20 2.46 21.31
N ARG A 55 10.34 3.13 21.57
CA ARG A 55 10.80 3.41 22.93
C ARG A 55 9.77 4.15 23.80
N ARG A 56 8.98 5.02 23.17
CA ARG A 56 7.94 5.86 23.81
C ARG A 56 6.55 5.22 23.79
N VAL A 57 6.41 4.02 23.26
CA VAL A 57 5.15 3.27 23.29
C VAL A 57 5.05 2.57 24.65
N HIS A 58 4.01 2.91 25.39
CA HIS A 58 3.73 2.42 26.73
C HIS A 58 2.29 1.88 26.79
N GLY A 59 2.05 0.89 27.65
CA GLY A 59 0.77 0.20 27.78
C GLY A 59 0.80 -1.21 27.22
N GLU A 60 -0.35 -1.87 27.28
CA GLU A 60 -0.56 -3.23 26.81
C GLU A 60 -1.87 -3.29 25.99
N GLY A 61 -2.00 -4.30 25.14
CA GLY A 61 -3.22 -4.52 24.36
C GLY A 61 -3.01 -4.36 22.86
N GLN A 62 -4.05 -3.96 22.16
CA GLN A 62 -4.01 -3.87 20.70
C GLN A 62 -3.65 -2.47 20.22
N ALA A 63 -2.96 -2.40 19.08
CA ALA A 63 -2.57 -1.15 18.45
C ALA A 63 -2.90 -1.14 16.96
N VAL A 64 -3.30 0.02 16.44
CA VAL A 64 -3.38 0.30 15.00
C VAL A 64 -2.35 1.34 14.65
N TYR A 65 -1.55 1.09 13.62
CA TYR A 65 -0.59 2.06 13.10
C TYR A 65 -1.25 2.90 12.01
N ARG A 66 -1.07 4.22 12.07
CA ARG A 66 -1.39 5.17 11.00
C ARG A 66 -0.16 6.02 10.76
N GLY A 67 0.56 5.75 9.69
CA GLY A 67 1.87 6.35 9.50
C GLY A 67 2.46 6.13 8.12
N TRP A 68 3.73 6.47 8.00
CA TRP A 68 4.48 6.31 6.76
C TRP A 68 4.78 4.85 6.46
N MET A 69 4.82 4.55 5.16
CA MET A 69 5.14 3.25 4.59
C MET A 69 6.54 2.79 5.02
N VAL A 70 6.67 1.49 5.33
CA VAL A 70 7.96 0.83 5.59
C VAL A 70 8.01 -0.51 4.84
N SER A 71 9.20 -1.05 4.61
CA SER A 71 9.27 -2.37 3.97
C SER A 71 8.66 -3.46 4.87
N SER A 72 8.19 -4.55 4.28
CA SER A 72 7.63 -5.70 5.01
C SER A 72 8.60 -6.28 6.05
N GLN A 73 9.91 -6.18 5.81
CA GLN A 73 10.93 -6.58 6.79
C GLN A 73 10.97 -5.62 7.98
N ARG A 74 10.97 -4.30 7.74
CA ARG A 74 10.94 -3.29 8.83
C ARG A 74 9.65 -3.41 9.64
N TYR A 75 8.50 -3.64 8.98
CA TYR A 75 7.22 -3.86 9.67
C TYR A 75 7.23 -5.13 10.54
N ALA A 76 7.86 -6.22 10.09
CA ALA A 76 8.00 -7.42 10.91
C ALA A 76 8.84 -7.18 12.18
N GLU A 77 9.90 -6.39 12.08
CA GLU A 77 10.71 -5.99 13.23
C GLU A 77 9.93 -5.05 14.17
N PHE A 78 9.10 -4.16 13.63
CA PHE A 78 8.18 -3.31 14.37
C PHE A 78 7.16 -4.11 15.19
N ASP A 79 6.47 -5.08 14.55
CA ASP A 79 5.54 -5.99 15.22
C ASP A 79 6.24 -6.74 16.36
N ALA A 80 7.44 -7.29 16.10
CA ALA A 80 8.22 -8.00 17.11
C ALA A 80 8.64 -7.09 18.29
N ALA A 81 9.04 -5.84 18.02
CA ALA A 81 9.43 -4.89 19.06
C ALA A 81 8.25 -4.46 19.95
N LEU A 82 7.06 -4.27 19.36
CA LEU A 82 5.83 -3.99 20.11
C LEU A 82 5.39 -5.19 20.96
N ARG A 83 5.46 -6.42 20.41
CA ARG A 83 5.07 -7.63 21.15
C ARG A 83 5.90 -7.85 22.40
N ARG A 84 7.21 -7.56 22.36
CA ARG A 84 8.09 -7.59 23.56
C ARG A 84 7.66 -6.62 24.65
N ARG A 85 6.83 -5.62 24.32
CA ARG A 85 6.28 -4.61 25.23
C ARG A 85 4.83 -4.87 25.61
N GLY A 86 4.25 -6.02 25.22
CA GLY A 86 2.85 -6.35 25.50
C GLY A 86 1.84 -5.66 24.57
N VAL A 87 2.31 -5.06 23.47
CA VAL A 87 1.45 -4.43 22.46
C VAL A 87 1.40 -5.31 21.21
N VAL A 88 0.19 -5.60 20.73
CA VAL A 88 -0.04 -6.43 19.54
C VAL A 88 -0.66 -5.57 18.45
N LEU A 89 0.00 -5.48 17.29
CA LEU A 89 -0.58 -4.80 16.14
C LEU A 89 -1.83 -5.56 15.65
N ARG A 90 -2.90 -4.81 15.35
CA ARG A 90 -4.12 -5.35 14.76
C ARG A 90 -3.86 -5.99 13.39
N THR A 91 -2.96 -5.39 12.62
CA THR A 91 -2.44 -5.97 11.38
C THR A 91 -1.14 -6.68 11.68
N THR A 92 -1.09 -7.99 11.45
CA THR A 92 0.15 -8.76 11.62
C THR A 92 1.16 -8.42 10.53
N ALA A 93 2.43 -8.76 10.74
CA ALA A 93 3.45 -8.59 9.70
C ALA A 93 3.14 -9.35 8.40
N GLU A 94 2.49 -10.50 8.50
CA GLU A 94 2.01 -11.26 7.34
C GLU A 94 0.88 -10.54 6.62
N GLN A 95 -0.12 -10.03 7.36
CA GLN A 95 -1.23 -9.28 6.78
C GLN A 95 -0.76 -7.98 6.13
N TYR A 96 0.18 -7.27 6.75
CA TYR A 96 0.80 -6.08 6.17
C TYR A 96 1.46 -6.44 4.83
N ARG A 97 2.35 -7.44 4.80
CA ARG A 97 2.99 -7.89 3.55
C ARG A 97 1.95 -8.26 2.50
N ARG A 98 0.93 -9.02 2.90
CA ARG A 98 -0.13 -9.50 2.01
C ARG A 98 -0.92 -8.36 1.37
N ALA A 99 -1.23 -7.31 2.13
CA ALA A 99 -1.92 -6.12 1.63
C ALA A 99 -1.00 -5.17 0.84
N HIS A 100 0.30 -5.20 1.15
CA HIS A 100 1.27 -4.21 0.68
C HIS A 100 2.01 -4.63 -0.60
N GLU A 101 2.23 -5.93 -0.79
CA GLU A 101 2.96 -6.49 -1.92
C GLU A 101 2.01 -7.21 -2.87
N LEU A 102 2.08 -6.89 -4.17
CA LEU A 102 1.16 -7.41 -5.18
C LEU A 102 0.97 -8.93 -5.18
N PRO A 103 2.03 -9.76 -5.07
CA PRO A 103 1.85 -11.21 -5.03
C PRO A 103 0.99 -11.70 -3.85
N GLY A 104 0.91 -10.94 -2.76
CA GLY A 104 0.13 -11.29 -1.58
C GLY A 104 -1.38 -11.21 -1.78
N TRP A 105 -1.86 -10.32 -2.67
CA TRP A 105 -3.28 -10.07 -2.86
C TRP A 105 -3.79 -10.38 -4.28
N TYR A 106 -2.90 -10.52 -5.26
CA TYR A 106 -3.28 -10.64 -6.67
C TYR A 106 -4.23 -11.81 -6.94
N ALA A 107 -3.96 -13.00 -6.38
CA ALA A 107 -4.78 -14.18 -6.65
C ALA A 107 -6.25 -13.99 -6.25
N ASP A 108 -6.49 -13.36 -5.10
CA ASP A 108 -7.85 -13.09 -4.61
C ASP A 108 -8.58 -12.06 -5.49
N LEU A 109 -7.85 -11.11 -6.08
CA LEU A 109 -8.40 -9.97 -6.81
C LEU A 109 -8.22 -10.07 -8.34
N ALA A 110 -7.76 -11.21 -8.84
CA ALA A 110 -7.43 -11.42 -10.26
C ALA A 110 -8.62 -11.16 -11.21
N SER A 111 -9.85 -11.36 -10.75
CA SER A 111 -11.07 -11.12 -11.53
C SER A 111 -11.36 -9.63 -11.78
N VAL A 112 -10.83 -8.73 -10.95
CA VAL A 112 -11.13 -7.29 -10.98
C VAL A 112 -9.92 -6.40 -11.27
N THR A 113 -8.70 -6.96 -11.32
CA THR A 113 -7.46 -6.24 -11.61
C THR A 113 -6.88 -6.62 -12.98
N PRO A 114 -6.07 -5.77 -13.64
CA PRO A 114 -5.38 -6.16 -14.88
C PRO A 114 -4.47 -7.38 -14.67
N SER A 115 -4.41 -8.24 -15.68
CA SER A 115 -3.56 -9.44 -15.65
C SER A 115 -2.11 -9.06 -15.34
N ALA A 116 -1.50 -9.72 -14.38
CA ALA A 116 -0.11 -9.50 -13.99
C ALA A 116 0.64 -10.81 -13.79
N VAL A 117 1.93 -10.76 -14.07
CA VAL A 117 2.92 -11.79 -13.74
C VAL A 117 4.11 -11.11 -13.07
N TRP A 118 4.91 -11.86 -12.33
CA TRP A 118 6.01 -11.28 -11.58
C TRP A 118 7.20 -12.22 -11.43
N THR A 119 8.36 -11.64 -11.13
CA THR A 119 9.59 -12.36 -10.82
C THR A 119 9.84 -12.34 -9.32
N GLU A 120 10.61 -13.31 -8.82
CA GLU A 120 11.30 -13.16 -7.54
C GLU A 120 12.70 -12.58 -7.80
N GLY A 121 13.00 -11.44 -7.19
CA GLY A 121 14.24 -10.71 -7.46
C GLY A 121 14.28 -10.08 -8.86
N ALA A 122 15.47 -9.62 -9.25
CA ALA A 122 15.70 -8.84 -10.46
C ALA A 122 16.46 -9.61 -11.56
N ASP A 123 16.41 -10.94 -11.55
CA ASP A 123 17.11 -11.77 -12.54
C ASP A 123 16.55 -11.58 -13.95
N ARG A 124 17.45 -11.43 -14.94
CA ARG A 124 17.08 -11.22 -16.34
C ARG A 124 16.39 -12.42 -16.97
N ALA A 125 16.82 -13.64 -16.65
CA ALA A 125 16.21 -14.83 -17.22
C ALA A 125 14.81 -15.04 -16.65
N ALA A 126 14.59 -14.75 -15.36
CA ALA A 126 13.26 -14.72 -14.75
C ALA A 126 12.37 -13.67 -15.40
N PHE A 127 12.88 -12.45 -15.63
CA PHE A 127 12.14 -11.40 -16.32
C PHE A 127 11.72 -11.81 -17.74
N ALA A 128 12.62 -12.42 -18.51
CA ALA A 128 12.30 -12.91 -19.85
C ALA A 128 11.22 -14.00 -19.84
N ARG A 129 11.23 -14.90 -18.84
CA ARG A 129 10.16 -15.89 -18.65
C ARG A 129 8.82 -15.21 -18.34
N ALA A 130 8.81 -14.23 -17.43
CA ALA A 130 7.62 -13.46 -17.10
C ALA A 130 7.05 -12.72 -18.33
N CYS A 131 7.89 -12.12 -19.18
CA CYS A 131 7.44 -11.55 -20.47
C CYS A 131 6.73 -12.60 -21.35
N GLY A 132 7.31 -13.80 -21.44
CA GLY A 132 6.73 -14.92 -22.20
C GLY A 132 5.38 -15.38 -21.63
N GLU A 133 5.27 -15.47 -20.31
CA GLU A 133 4.04 -15.85 -19.60
C GLU A 133 2.93 -14.82 -19.76
N LEU A 134 3.24 -13.53 -19.72
CA LEU A 134 2.24 -12.48 -19.93
C LEU A 134 1.70 -12.51 -21.37
N GLY A 135 2.56 -12.80 -22.34
CA GLY A 135 2.25 -12.78 -23.78
C GLY A 135 2.31 -11.36 -24.37
N SER A 136 2.39 -11.26 -25.71
CA SER A 136 2.63 -10.01 -26.44
C SER A 136 1.66 -8.87 -26.08
N GLY A 137 2.10 -7.64 -26.33
CA GLY A 137 1.34 -6.41 -26.09
C GLY A 137 1.87 -5.57 -24.93
N PRO A 138 1.27 -4.40 -24.70
CA PRO A 138 1.81 -3.41 -23.77
C PRO A 138 1.64 -3.81 -22.30
N ALA A 139 2.59 -3.37 -21.47
CA ALA A 139 2.59 -3.59 -20.03
C ALA A 139 3.08 -2.36 -19.25
N VAL A 140 2.70 -2.30 -17.98
CA VAL A 140 3.24 -1.38 -16.98
C VAL A 140 4.10 -2.19 -16.02
N LEU A 141 5.35 -1.77 -15.88
CA LEU A 141 6.33 -2.28 -14.95
C LEU A 141 6.20 -1.58 -13.60
N ARG A 142 6.25 -2.38 -12.53
CA ARG A 142 6.42 -1.93 -11.15
C ARG A 142 7.26 -2.96 -10.39
N ASP A 143 7.64 -2.66 -9.16
CA ASP A 143 8.03 -3.71 -8.22
C ASP A 143 6.80 -4.17 -7.42
N TYR A 144 7.00 -4.98 -6.39
CA TYR A 144 5.88 -5.51 -5.61
C TYR A 144 5.03 -4.40 -4.95
N THR A 145 5.54 -3.19 -4.79
CA THR A 145 4.92 -2.11 -4.00
C THR A 145 4.64 -0.84 -4.79
N LYS A 146 5.49 -0.44 -5.74
CA LYS A 146 5.52 0.92 -6.31
C LYS A 146 5.92 0.90 -7.79
N SER A 147 5.31 1.81 -8.54
CA SER A 147 5.68 2.14 -9.93
C SER A 147 6.45 3.46 -10.00
N LEU A 148 7.09 3.74 -11.14
CA LEU A 148 7.80 5.00 -11.40
C LEU A 148 7.03 5.88 -12.39
N LYS A 149 5.82 6.31 -12.03
CA LYS A 149 4.91 7.07 -12.91
C LYS A 149 5.53 8.33 -13.53
N HIS A 150 6.46 8.99 -12.82
CA HIS A 150 7.18 10.16 -13.33
C HIS A 150 8.25 9.84 -14.39
N HIS A 151 8.63 8.57 -14.51
CA HIS A 151 9.55 8.04 -15.53
C HIS A 151 8.81 7.15 -16.51
N TRP A 152 7.57 7.53 -16.89
CA TRP A 152 6.64 6.66 -17.63
C TRP A 152 7.28 5.95 -18.83
N HIS A 153 7.85 6.71 -19.77
CA HIS A 153 8.44 6.12 -20.99
C HIS A 153 9.80 5.47 -20.80
N GLU A 154 10.49 5.79 -19.70
CA GLU A 154 11.87 5.39 -19.47
C GLU A 154 11.95 4.11 -18.62
N ALA A 155 11.05 3.96 -17.64
CA ALA A 155 11.16 2.96 -16.59
C ALA A 155 9.82 2.32 -16.18
N ALA A 156 8.67 2.69 -16.76
CA ALA A 156 7.38 2.10 -16.37
C ALA A 156 6.63 1.44 -17.54
N PHE A 157 6.48 2.12 -18.67
CA PHE A 157 5.72 1.62 -19.80
C PHE A 157 6.58 0.78 -20.74
N ILE A 158 6.11 -0.43 -21.02
CA ILE A 158 6.69 -1.33 -22.01
C ILE A 158 5.70 -1.43 -23.17
N PRO A 159 6.04 -0.93 -24.37
CA PRO A 159 5.11 -0.96 -25.53
C PRO A 159 4.71 -2.36 -25.96
N ASP A 160 5.64 -3.32 -25.92
CA ASP A 160 5.38 -4.73 -26.15
C ASP A 160 6.39 -5.59 -25.37
N VAL A 161 5.90 -6.47 -24.49
CA VAL A 161 6.77 -7.39 -23.72
C VAL A 161 7.40 -8.48 -24.58
N ALA A 162 6.92 -8.70 -25.81
CA ALA A 162 7.54 -9.61 -26.77
C ALA A 162 8.90 -9.10 -27.29
N ASP A 163 9.11 -7.77 -27.30
CA ASP A 163 10.45 -7.20 -27.48
C ASP A 163 11.23 -7.29 -26.17
N THR A 164 11.74 -8.50 -25.89
CA THR A 164 12.45 -8.79 -24.64
C THR A 164 13.70 -7.92 -24.43
N ALA A 165 14.31 -7.40 -25.49
CA ALA A 165 15.46 -6.51 -25.38
C ALA A 165 15.03 -5.12 -24.91
N ALA A 166 14.01 -4.53 -25.55
CA ALA A 166 13.47 -3.24 -25.14
C ALA A 166 12.82 -3.29 -23.76
N ALA A 167 12.05 -4.35 -23.48
CA ALA A 167 11.45 -4.59 -22.16
C ALA A 167 12.52 -4.68 -21.05
N TRP A 168 13.64 -5.36 -21.33
CA TRP A 168 14.75 -5.44 -20.38
C TRP A 168 15.45 -4.10 -20.16
N SER A 169 15.55 -3.24 -21.19
CA SER A 169 16.09 -1.89 -21.01
C SER A 169 15.25 -1.07 -20.04
N VAL A 170 13.92 -1.12 -20.17
CA VAL A 170 12.98 -0.47 -19.23
C VAL A 170 13.16 -1.06 -17.82
N ALA A 171 13.23 -2.39 -17.69
CA ALA A 171 13.39 -3.06 -16.40
C ALA A 171 14.74 -2.76 -15.70
N SER A 172 15.82 -2.72 -16.47
CA SER A 172 17.14 -2.36 -15.94
C SER A 172 17.16 -0.92 -15.43
N ARG A 173 16.52 0.00 -16.17
CA ARG A 173 16.43 1.39 -15.78
C ARG A 173 15.52 1.59 -14.57
N PHE A 174 14.41 0.86 -14.50
CA PHE A 174 13.57 0.81 -13.31
C PHE A 174 14.35 0.35 -12.08
N LEU A 175 15.12 -0.75 -12.19
CA LEU A 175 15.94 -1.27 -11.11
C LEU A 175 17.00 -0.26 -10.64
N GLU A 176 17.67 0.41 -11.59
CA GLU A 176 18.65 1.46 -11.28
C GLU A 176 18.02 2.61 -10.49
N LEU A 177 16.86 3.11 -10.95
CA LEU A 177 16.16 4.22 -10.31
C LEU A 177 15.58 3.84 -8.94
N ARG A 178 15.19 2.58 -8.74
CA ARG A 178 14.75 2.09 -7.42
C ARG A 178 15.89 1.82 -6.46
N GLY A 179 17.05 1.38 -6.95
CA GLY A 179 18.24 1.14 -6.13
C GLY A 179 17.94 0.24 -4.92
N SER A 180 18.28 0.72 -3.72
CA SER A 180 18.01 0.01 -2.46
C SER A 180 16.54 -0.15 -2.12
N ASP A 181 15.66 0.63 -2.73
CA ASP A 181 14.21 0.61 -2.47
C ASP A 181 13.46 -0.37 -3.38
N PHE A 182 14.16 -1.14 -4.21
CA PHE A 182 13.55 -2.18 -5.04
C PHE A 182 12.95 -3.29 -4.16
N ALA A 183 11.63 -3.45 -4.22
CA ALA A 183 10.89 -4.38 -3.35
C ALA A 183 10.51 -5.67 -4.07
N GLY A 184 11.10 -6.79 -3.64
CA GLY A 184 10.75 -8.12 -4.13
C GLY A 184 11.31 -8.38 -5.53
N GLY A 185 10.47 -8.23 -6.55
CA GLY A 185 10.84 -8.45 -7.95
C GLY A 185 10.02 -7.60 -8.91
N PHE A 186 10.24 -7.82 -10.21
CA PHE A 186 9.50 -7.10 -11.25
C PHE A 186 8.07 -7.63 -11.34
N VAL A 187 7.11 -6.72 -11.47
CA VAL A 187 5.73 -7.04 -11.83
C VAL A 187 5.47 -6.46 -13.21
N LEU A 188 5.09 -7.33 -14.14
CA LEU A 188 4.61 -6.98 -15.46
C LEU A 188 3.08 -7.06 -15.46
N ARG A 189 2.43 -5.90 -15.48
CA ARG A 189 0.97 -5.81 -15.50
C ARG A 189 0.51 -5.39 -16.89
N ARG A 190 -0.47 -6.08 -17.47
CA ARG A 190 -1.09 -5.72 -18.75
C ARG A 190 -1.53 -4.25 -18.70
N PHE A 191 -1.14 -3.49 -19.71
CA PHE A 191 -1.60 -2.11 -19.84
C PHE A 191 -3.07 -2.10 -20.27
N GLU A 192 -3.88 -1.34 -19.55
CA GLU A 192 -5.27 -1.05 -19.87
C GLU A 192 -5.44 0.47 -19.93
N ARG A 193 -6.30 0.96 -20.82
CA ARG A 193 -6.60 2.40 -20.91
C ARG A 193 -7.72 2.76 -19.93
N PHE A 194 -7.43 3.67 -19.01
CA PHE A 194 -8.40 4.24 -18.09
C PHE A 194 -8.86 5.63 -18.55
N VAL A 195 -10.13 5.94 -18.30
CA VAL A 195 -10.82 7.14 -18.81
C VAL A 195 -11.47 7.97 -17.69
N SER A 196 -11.20 7.64 -16.42
CA SER A 196 -11.62 8.40 -15.24
C SER A 196 -10.45 8.72 -14.33
N ALA A 197 -10.63 9.68 -13.42
CA ALA A 197 -9.85 9.75 -12.20
C ALA A 197 -10.02 8.48 -11.35
N GLU A 198 -9.07 8.26 -10.43
CA GLU A 198 -9.11 7.12 -9.52
C GLU A 198 -10.02 7.40 -8.32
N VAL A 199 -10.80 6.39 -7.94
CA VAL A 199 -11.59 6.36 -6.70
C VAL A 199 -10.89 5.49 -5.69
N ARG A 200 -10.67 6.01 -4.47
CA ARG A 200 -10.15 5.24 -3.34
C ARG A 200 -11.28 4.83 -2.41
N THR A 201 -11.32 3.54 -2.08
CA THR A 201 -12.20 3.00 -1.04
C THR A 201 -11.40 2.55 0.18
N TRP A 202 -11.96 2.73 1.38
CA TRP A 202 -11.34 2.34 2.65
C TRP A 202 -12.17 1.25 3.33
N TRP A 203 -11.51 0.19 3.77
CA TRP A 203 -12.17 -1.00 4.29
C TRP A 203 -11.58 -1.41 5.64
N ILE A 204 -12.41 -1.51 6.67
CA ILE A 204 -12.03 -2.00 7.99
C ILE A 204 -12.83 -3.28 8.27
N ASP A 205 -12.13 -4.39 8.55
CA ASP A 205 -12.69 -5.73 8.73
C ASP A 205 -13.68 -6.14 7.62
N GLY A 206 -13.32 -5.85 6.35
CA GLY A 206 -14.16 -6.16 5.20
C GLY A 206 -15.42 -5.29 5.05
N VAL A 207 -15.57 -4.22 5.86
CA VAL A 207 -16.64 -3.23 5.73
C VAL A 207 -16.10 -1.97 5.08
N ARG A 208 -16.67 -1.56 3.94
CA ARG A 208 -16.36 -0.28 3.30
C ARG A 208 -16.82 0.87 4.20
N ARG A 209 -15.86 1.65 4.70
CA ARG A 209 -16.10 2.83 5.54
C ARG A 209 -16.28 4.10 4.72
N VAL A 210 -15.45 4.25 3.68
CA VAL A 210 -15.39 5.47 2.87
C VAL A 210 -15.20 5.10 1.41
N THR A 211 -15.85 5.86 0.54
CA THR A 211 -15.50 6.00 -0.89
C THR A 211 -15.18 7.46 -1.11
N GLY A 212 -14.02 7.76 -1.67
CA GLY A 212 -13.55 9.14 -1.85
C GLY A 212 -12.56 9.26 -3.01
N PRO A 213 -12.11 10.48 -3.30
CA PRO A 213 -11.17 10.72 -4.39
C PRO A 213 -9.80 10.12 -4.06
N HIS A 214 -9.05 9.72 -5.09
CA HIS A 214 -7.63 9.40 -4.92
C HIS A 214 -6.83 10.67 -4.56
N PRO A 215 -5.80 10.59 -3.70
CA PRO A 215 -5.01 11.77 -3.30
C PRO A 215 -4.35 12.55 -4.44
N ASP A 216 -4.05 11.91 -5.57
CA ASP A 216 -3.48 12.59 -6.75
C ASP A 216 -4.52 13.44 -7.50
N THR A 217 -5.82 13.18 -7.29
CA THR A 217 -6.96 13.82 -7.95
C THR A 217 -8.05 14.14 -6.91
N PRO A 218 -7.75 14.97 -5.89
CA PRO A 218 -8.60 15.14 -4.72
C PRO A 218 -9.95 15.83 -5.02
N ASP A 219 -10.07 16.48 -6.18
CA ASP A 219 -11.25 17.22 -6.61
C ASP A 219 -12.12 16.44 -7.62
N ASP A 220 -11.73 15.22 -7.99
CA ASP A 220 -12.44 14.39 -8.96
C ASP A 220 -12.88 13.08 -8.31
N LEU A 221 -14.19 12.94 -8.11
CA LEU A 221 -14.83 11.75 -7.57
C LEU A 221 -15.92 11.28 -8.55
N PRO A 222 -15.57 10.42 -9.52
CA PRO A 222 -16.56 9.83 -10.41
C PRO A 222 -17.50 8.88 -9.64
N ASP A 223 -18.73 8.73 -10.15
CA ASP A 223 -19.69 7.76 -9.63
C ASP A 223 -19.29 6.34 -10.05
N ALA A 224 -18.81 5.55 -9.09
CA ALA A 224 -18.21 4.25 -9.35
C ALA A 224 -19.13 3.10 -8.95
N ASP A 225 -19.51 2.27 -9.91
CA ASP A 225 -20.13 0.97 -9.64
C ASP A 225 -19.03 -0.07 -9.32
N LEU A 226 -18.83 -0.30 -8.02
CA LEU A 226 -17.84 -1.23 -7.51
C LEU A 226 -18.43 -2.57 -7.07
N THR A 227 -19.70 -2.84 -7.38
CA THR A 227 -20.45 -4.01 -6.87
C THR A 227 -19.70 -5.32 -7.06
N ALA A 228 -19.07 -5.53 -8.23
CA ALA A 228 -18.29 -6.73 -8.52
C ALA A 228 -17.04 -6.88 -7.63
N ALA A 229 -16.40 -5.77 -7.26
CA ALA A 229 -15.21 -5.78 -6.39
C ALA A 229 -15.56 -5.86 -4.91
N GLU A 230 -16.73 -5.35 -4.48
CA GLU A 230 -17.13 -5.33 -3.08
C GLU A 230 -17.17 -6.72 -2.44
N ALA A 231 -17.69 -7.72 -3.17
CA ALA A 231 -17.78 -9.09 -2.68
C ALA A 231 -16.40 -9.70 -2.41
N VAL A 232 -15.43 -9.43 -3.29
CA VAL A 232 -14.07 -9.94 -3.19
C VAL A 232 -13.31 -9.24 -2.07
N LEU A 233 -13.41 -7.90 -1.99
CA LEU A 233 -12.75 -7.10 -0.96
C LEU A 233 -13.22 -7.45 0.46
N ARG A 234 -14.52 -7.71 0.64
CA ARG A 234 -15.08 -8.19 1.92
C ARG A 234 -14.46 -9.52 2.37
N GLY A 235 -14.12 -10.38 1.40
CA GLY A 235 -13.58 -11.72 1.65
C GLY A 235 -12.07 -11.78 1.92
N LEU A 236 -11.33 -10.68 1.81
CA LEU A 236 -9.87 -10.70 1.94
C LEU A 236 -9.37 -11.11 3.35
N GLY A 237 -10.16 -10.85 4.39
CA GLY A 237 -9.73 -11.11 5.77
C GLY A 237 -8.55 -10.24 6.22
N LEU A 238 -8.35 -9.10 5.57
CA LEU A 238 -7.34 -8.10 5.94
C LEU A 238 -7.98 -7.05 6.86
N PRO A 239 -7.33 -6.64 7.98
CA PRO A 239 -7.98 -5.79 8.98
C PRO A 239 -8.26 -4.38 8.48
N PHE A 240 -7.36 -3.82 7.67
CA PHE A 240 -7.48 -2.46 7.18
C PHE A 240 -6.78 -2.30 5.82
N VAL A 241 -7.55 -2.00 4.78
CA VAL A 241 -7.03 -1.85 3.40
C VAL A 241 -7.65 -0.65 2.69
N THR A 242 -6.91 -0.14 1.71
CA THR A 242 -7.42 0.73 0.66
C THR A 242 -7.47 -0.01 -0.66
N ALA A 243 -8.42 0.36 -1.51
CA ALA A 243 -8.52 -0.16 -2.87
C ALA A 243 -8.82 0.98 -3.84
N ASP A 244 -7.94 1.15 -4.82
CA ASP A 244 -8.00 2.20 -5.83
C ASP A 244 -8.55 1.64 -7.13
N PHE A 245 -9.52 2.36 -7.71
CA PHE A 245 -10.25 1.93 -8.90
C PHE A 245 -10.25 3.00 -9.97
N ALA A 246 -10.14 2.59 -11.24
CA ALA A 246 -10.35 3.46 -12.39
C ALA A 246 -11.28 2.80 -13.41
N LEU A 247 -12.02 3.63 -14.14
CA LEU A 247 -12.91 3.18 -15.22
C LEU A 247 -12.08 2.90 -16.46
N ARG A 248 -12.12 1.66 -16.96
CA ARG A 248 -11.54 1.29 -18.25
C ARG A 248 -12.39 1.83 -19.39
N GLU A 249 -11.78 2.04 -20.55
CA GLU A 249 -12.45 2.58 -21.75
C GLU A 249 -13.71 1.84 -22.21
N ASP A 250 -13.88 0.57 -21.82
CA ASP A 250 -15.05 -0.26 -22.11
C ASP A 250 -16.16 -0.19 -21.04
N GLY A 251 -16.03 0.71 -20.06
CA GLY A 251 -17.02 0.93 -19.00
C GLY A 251 -16.86 0.00 -17.79
N VAL A 252 -15.82 -0.84 -17.74
CA VAL A 252 -15.57 -1.73 -16.60
C VAL A 252 -14.66 -1.04 -15.57
N TRP A 253 -15.07 -1.01 -14.30
CA TRP A 253 -14.21 -0.57 -13.20
C TRP A 253 -13.14 -1.62 -12.88
N ARG A 254 -11.89 -1.18 -12.77
CA ARG A 254 -10.73 -2.04 -12.54
C ARG A 254 -10.00 -1.63 -11.29
N LEU A 255 -9.61 -2.61 -10.48
CA LEU A 255 -8.74 -2.41 -9.34
C LEU A 255 -7.32 -2.12 -9.84
N ILE A 256 -6.83 -0.92 -9.53
CA ILE A 256 -5.49 -0.44 -9.87
C ILE A 256 -4.49 -0.81 -8.78
N GLU A 257 -4.87 -0.69 -7.52
CA GLU A 257 -3.99 -0.97 -6.39
C GLU A 257 -4.81 -1.41 -5.17
N LEU A 258 -4.33 -2.44 -4.49
CA LEU A 258 -4.66 -2.68 -3.09
C LEU A 258 -3.49 -2.16 -2.24
N GLY A 259 -3.81 -1.43 -1.18
CA GLY A 259 -2.83 -0.97 -0.21
C GLY A 259 -3.21 -1.33 1.21
N ASP A 260 -2.22 -1.45 2.10
CA ASP A 260 -2.47 -1.50 3.52
C ASP A 260 -2.98 -0.12 4.00
N GLY A 261 -4.14 -0.10 4.65
CA GLY A 261 -4.80 1.13 5.08
C GLY A 261 -3.99 1.90 6.12
N GLN A 262 -3.08 1.24 6.86
CA GLN A 262 -2.22 1.87 7.87
C GLN A 262 -1.23 2.86 7.27
N VAL A 263 -0.84 2.67 6.00
CA VAL A 263 0.20 3.45 5.32
C VAL A 263 -0.30 4.13 4.04
N SER A 264 -1.61 4.08 3.82
CA SER A 264 -2.27 4.81 2.74
C SER A 264 -2.52 6.25 3.13
N ASP A 265 -2.35 7.16 2.19
CA ASP A 265 -2.59 8.57 2.41
C ASP A 265 -4.09 8.89 2.43
N ARG A 266 -4.52 9.68 3.41
CA ARG A 266 -5.91 10.10 3.62
C ARG A 266 -6.12 11.47 2.96
N PRO A 267 -7.00 11.59 1.96
CA PRO A 267 -7.40 12.89 1.44
C PRO A 267 -7.96 13.78 2.54
N ARG A 268 -7.67 15.08 2.52
CA ARG A 268 -8.22 16.04 3.49
C ARG A 268 -9.76 16.10 3.50
N THR A 269 -10.38 15.70 2.39
CA THR A 269 -11.84 15.59 2.23
C THR A 269 -12.45 14.40 2.97
N VAL A 270 -11.65 13.42 3.39
CA VAL A 270 -12.07 12.29 4.20
C VAL A 270 -11.82 12.59 5.67
N SER A 271 -12.86 12.55 6.50
CA SER A 271 -12.73 12.80 7.93
C SER A 271 -11.87 11.72 8.61
N PRO A 272 -10.96 12.09 9.53
CA PRO A 272 -10.11 11.13 10.23
C PRO A 272 -10.90 10.14 11.09
N GLU A 273 -12.06 10.54 11.64
CA GLU A 273 -12.94 9.70 12.45
C GLU A 273 -13.43 8.47 11.70
N ALA A 274 -13.62 8.59 10.38
CA ALA A 274 -14.09 7.49 9.53
C ALA A 274 -13.09 6.34 9.41
N LEU A 275 -11.82 6.57 9.77
CA LEU A 275 -10.73 5.59 9.70
C LEU A 275 -10.31 5.05 11.08
N LEU A 276 -10.96 5.51 12.16
CA LEU A 276 -10.66 5.01 13.49
C LEU A 276 -11.09 3.54 13.65
N PRO A 277 -10.34 2.75 14.43
CA PRO A 277 -10.51 1.30 14.52
C PRO A 277 -11.76 0.82 15.26
#